data_AF-A0A7S1TQD5-F1
#
_entry.id   AF-A0A7S1TQD5-F1
#
_cell.length_a   1.000
_cell.length_b   1.000
_cell.length_c   1.000
_cell.angle_alpha   90.00
_cell.angle_beta   90.00
_cell.angle_gamma   90.00
#
_symmetry.space_group_name_H-M   'P 1'
#
loop_
_entity.id
_entity.type
_entity.pdbx_description
1 polymer ?
#
loop_
_entity_poly.entity_id
_entity_poly.type
_entity_poly.pdbx_seq_one_letter_code
_entity_poly.pdbx_strand_id
1 'polypeptide(L)'
;DGASSSARAGGGADEGQLRVLQNGLDAAKRQLREATDRAEATSMRLTDANASLMQKDLDLDMLRQEVSNVKAKLEAATGGEGNPKLQRLQEVSKELAEHKRDLAAREHELETLRMKFEVVAEERDAAGTAAAELRGELEAARKSLREAETRLL
;
A
#
# COMPACT_ATOMS: atom_id res chain seq x y z
N ASP A 1 39.22 -39.40 -49.00
CA ASP A 1 37.76 -39.33 -48.88
C ASP A 1 37.37 -38.61 -47.62
N GLY A 2 37.12 -37.31 -47.76
CA GLY A 2 36.63 -36.45 -46.70
C GLY A 2 35.14 -36.22 -46.90
N ALA A 3 34.39 -36.38 -45.81
CA ALA A 3 33.10 -35.72 -45.64
C ALA A 3 33.05 -35.21 -44.20
N SER A 4 33.28 -33.91 -44.09
CA SER A 4 33.36 -33.16 -42.86
C SER A 4 32.07 -33.26 -42.03
N SER A 5 32.25 -33.48 -40.74
CA SER A 5 31.30 -33.10 -39.70
C SER A 5 31.05 -31.59 -39.75
N SER A 6 29.79 -31.14 -39.82
CA SER A 6 29.44 -29.80 -39.35
C SER A 6 27.92 -29.63 -39.20
N ALA A 7 27.54 -28.86 -38.18
CA ALA A 7 26.25 -28.23 -37.94
C ALA A 7 25.11 -29.08 -37.33
N ARG A 8 25.24 -29.39 -36.03
CA ARG A 8 24.11 -29.38 -35.08
C ARG A 8 24.60 -28.81 -33.74
N ALA A 9 24.80 -27.49 -33.69
CA ALA A 9 25.15 -26.79 -32.46
C ALA A 9 24.24 -25.57 -32.15
N GLY A 10 23.32 -25.21 -33.05
CA GLY A 10 22.45 -24.04 -32.87
C GLY A 10 21.23 -24.25 -31.95
N GLY A 11 20.57 -25.41 -32.01
CA GLY A 11 19.26 -25.58 -31.34
C GLY A 11 19.29 -25.65 -29.80
N GLY A 12 20.36 -26.15 -29.19
CA GLY A 12 20.39 -26.39 -27.74
C GLY A 12 20.70 -25.15 -26.88
N ALA A 13 21.46 -24.19 -27.41
CA ALA A 13 21.81 -22.97 -26.69
C ALA A 13 20.62 -21.99 -26.65
N ASP A 14 19.91 -21.85 -27.77
CA ASP A 14 18.77 -20.93 -27.90
C ASP A 14 17.54 -21.42 -27.11
N GLU A 15 17.28 -22.74 -27.09
CA GLU A 15 16.24 -23.33 -26.22
C GLU A 15 16.56 -23.18 -24.73
N GLY A 16 17.85 -23.33 -24.36
CA GLY A 16 18.31 -23.11 -22.99
C GLY A 16 18.06 -21.67 -22.53
N GLN A 17 18.36 -20.70 -23.38
CA GLN A 17 18.15 -19.28 -23.09
C GLN A 17 16.66 -18.93 -22.98
N LEU A 18 15.81 -19.50 -23.84
CA LEU A 18 14.36 -19.37 -23.72
C LEU A 18 13.81 -19.90 -22.41
N ARG A 19 14.32 -21.05 -21.94
CA ARG A 19 13.91 -21.63 -20.65
C ARG A 19 14.33 -20.74 -19.48
N VAL A 20 15.51 -20.13 -19.54
CA VAL A 20 15.96 -19.16 -18.52
C VAL A 20 15.05 -17.92 -18.50
N LEU A 21 14.75 -17.32 -19.65
CA LEU A 21 13.85 -16.17 -19.76
C LEU A 21 12.43 -16.51 -19.29
N GLN A 22 11.94 -17.70 -19.63
CA GLN A 22 10.64 -18.19 -19.17
C GLN A 22 10.59 -18.31 -17.64
N ASN A 23 11.61 -18.92 -17.04
CA ASN A 23 11.71 -19.05 -15.58
C ASN A 23 11.82 -17.68 -14.89
N GLY A 24 12.59 -16.75 -15.47
CA GLY A 24 12.70 -15.38 -14.99
C GLY A 24 11.36 -14.65 -15.02
N LEU A 25 10.62 -14.75 -16.13
CA LEU A 25 9.30 -14.16 -16.28
C LEU A 25 8.30 -14.73 -15.26
N ASP A 26 8.32 -16.05 -15.03
CA ASP A 26 7.44 -16.68 -14.06
C ASP A 26 7.76 -16.25 -12.62
N ALA A 27 9.04 -16.07 -12.29
CA ALA A 27 9.46 -15.51 -11.00
C ALA A 27 9.01 -14.05 -10.84
N ALA A 28 9.22 -13.21 -11.85
CA ALA A 28 8.80 -11.80 -11.84
C ALA A 28 7.27 -11.66 -11.70
N LYS A 29 6.49 -12.51 -12.35
CA LYS A 29 5.01 -12.55 -12.18
C LYS A 29 4.59 -12.91 -10.75
N ARG A 30 5.29 -13.84 -10.10
CA ARG A 30 5.01 -14.17 -8.69
C ARG A 30 5.30 -12.98 -7.79
N GLN A 31 6.44 -12.33 -7.98
CA GLN A 31 6.81 -11.12 -7.22
C GLN A 31 5.80 -9.99 -7.42
N LEU A 32 5.35 -9.75 -8.66
CA LEU A 32 4.31 -8.77 -8.94
C LEU A 32 2.99 -9.10 -8.21
N ARG A 33 2.60 -10.38 -8.20
CA ARG A 33 1.39 -10.81 -7.47
C ARG A 33 1.52 -10.58 -5.97
N GLU A 34 2.65 -10.99 -5.38
CA GLU A 34 2.91 -10.77 -3.95
C GLU A 34 2.95 -9.28 -3.59
N ALA A 35 3.53 -8.42 -4.43
CA ALA A 35 3.51 -6.98 -4.25
C ALA A 35 2.10 -6.39 -4.37
N THR A 36 1.30 -6.91 -5.31
CA THR A 36 -0.12 -6.51 -5.48
C THR A 36 -0.94 -6.88 -4.25
N ASP A 37 -0.84 -8.12 -3.77
CA ASP A 37 -1.55 -8.59 -2.58
C ASP A 37 -1.17 -7.75 -1.34
N ARG A 38 0.11 -7.37 -1.19
CA ARG A 38 0.58 -6.47 -0.12
C ARG A 38 0.01 -5.05 -0.26
N ALA A 39 -0.07 -4.52 -1.48
CA ALA A 39 -0.65 -3.20 -1.75
C ALA A 39 -2.13 -3.17 -1.36
N GLU A 40 -2.90 -4.19 -1.77
CA GLU A 40 -4.32 -4.32 -1.45
C GLU A 40 -4.54 -4.43 0.07
N ALA A 41 -3.78 -5.28 0.76
CA ALA A 41 -3.88 -5.42 2.21
C ALA A 41 -3.57 -4.10 2.95
N THR A 42 -2.60 -3.32 2.45
CA THR A 42 -2.24 -2.03 3.03
C THR A 42 -3.32 -0.97 2.75
N SER A 43 -3.90 -0.98 1.55
CA SER A 43 -5.03 -0.10 1.17
C SER A 43 -6.27 -0.35 2.03
N MET A 44 -6.59 -1.61 2.35
CA MET A 44 -7.69 -1.94 3.24
C MET A 44 -7.45 -1.36 4.65
N ARG A 45 -6.24 -1.55 5.20
CA ARG A 45 -5.87 -0.99 6.51
C ARG A 45 -5.95 0.54 6.54
N LEU A 46 -5.56 1.21 5.46
CA LEU A 46 -5.72 2.65 5.31
C LEU A 46 -7.19 3.07 5.35
N THR A 47 -8.05 2.33 4.68
CA THR A 47 -9.49 2.58 4.64
C THR A 47 -10.09 2.47 6.05
N ASP A 48 -9.76 1.39 6.77
CA ASP A 48 -10.22 1.17 8.14
C ASP A 48 -9.71 2.25 9.11
N ALA A 49 -8.43 2.61 9.01
CA ALA A 49 -7.83 3.66 9.84
C ALA A 49 -8.49 5.03 9.58
N ASN A 50 -8.76 5.36 8.32
CA ASN A 50 -9.42 6.60 7.95
C ASN A 50 -10.87 6.66 8.46
N ALA A 51 -11.62 5.55 8.38
CA ALA A 51 -12.96 5.46 8.94
C ALA A 51 -12.96 5.63 10.47
N SER A 52 -11.99 5.03 11.16
CA SER A 52 -11.83 5.19 12.61
C SER A 52 -11.53 6.64 13.01
N LEU A 53 -10.70 7.35 12.23
CA LEU A 53 -10.41 8.76 12.44
C LEU A 53 -11.65 9.64 12.27
N MET A 54 -12.43 9.43 11.21
CA MET A 54 -13.68 10.17 10.99
C MET A 54 -14.65 10.01 12.17
N GLN A 55 -14.73 8.82 12.77
CA GLN A 55 -15.55 8.60 13.96
C GLN A 55 -15.03 9.36 15.17
N LYS A 56 -13.70 9.39 15.38
CA LYS A 56 -13.08 10.13 16.50
C LYS A 56 -13.24 11.64 16.36
N ASP A 57 -13.19 12.17 15.14
CA ASP A 57 -13.48 13.57 14.86
C ASP A 57 -14.93 13.92 15.23
N LEU A 58 -15.88 13.06 14.88
CA LEU A 58 -17.28 13.24 15.27
C LEU A 58 -17.46 13.25 16.79
N ASP A 59 -16.83 12.31 17.50
CA ASP A 59 -16.86 12.25 18.96
C ASP A 59 -16.29 13.54 19.59
N LEU A 60 -15.19 14.06 19.02
CA LEU A 60 -14.57 15.32 19.45
C LEU A 60 -15.48 16.53 19.24
N ASP A 61 -16.18 16.60 18.12
CA ASP A 61 -17.12 17.69 17.85
C ASP A 61 -18.32 17.66 18.80
N MET A 62 -18.82 16.46 19.13
CA MET A 62 -19.83 16.30 20.18
C MET A 62 -19.34 16.78 21.55
N LEU A 63 -18.12 16.41 21.96
CA LEU A 63 -17.53 16.86 23.22
C LEU A 63 -17.31 18.38 23.25
N ARG A 64 -16.86 18.99 22.14
CA ARG A 64 -16.75 20.45 22.01
C ARG A 64 -18.09 21.14 22.21
N GLN A 65 -19.16 20.58 21.63
CA GLN A 65 -20.51 21.11 21.81
C GLN A 65 -20.97 20.97 23.27
N GLU A 66 -20.69 19.86 23.95
CA GLU A 66 -21.01 19.69 25.36
C GLU A 66 -20.27 20.71 26.24
N VAL A 67 -18.96 20.91 26.02
CA VAL A 67 -18.18 21.95 26.72
C VAL A 67 -18.81 23.32 26.53
N SER A 68 -19.17 23.68 25.30
CA SER A 68 -19.80 24.97 24.98
C SER A 68 -21.13 25.14 25.73
N ASN A 69 -21.99 24.12 25.70
CA ASN A 69 -23.28 24.11 26.39
C ASN A 69 -23.13 24.22 27.91
N VAL A 70 -22.17 23.50 28.50
CA VAL A 70 -21.89 23.56 29.94
C VAL A 70 -21.39 24.95 30.33
N LYS A 71 -20.45 25.54 29.55
CA LYS A 71 -19.97 26.91 29.78
C LYS A 71 -21.10 27.94 29.76
N ALA A 72 -21.95 27.92 28.74
CA ALA A 72 -23.09 28.82 28.64
C ALA A 72 -24.05 28.69 29.85
N LYS A 73 -24.31 27.46 30.31
CA LYS A 73 -25.13 27.19 31.51
C LYS A 73 -24.47 27.61 32.83
N LEU A 74 -23.15 27.77 32.83
CA LEU A 74 -22.35 28.19 33.99
C LEU A 74 -22.30 29.71 34.08
N GLU A 75 -22.08 30.39 32.95
CA GLU A 75 -22.17 31.85 32.80
C GLU A 75 -23.57 32.35 33.15
N ALA A 76 -24.63 31.65 32.73
CA ALA A 76 -26.01 31.98 33.08
C ALA A 76 -26.35 31.76 34.57
N ALA A 77 -25.52 31.04 35.33
CA ALA A 77 -25.79 30.64 36.71
C ALA A 77 -24.98 31.44 37.75
N THR A 78 -24.54 32.67 37.42
CA THR A 78 -23.69 33.53 38.27
C THR A 78 -23.95 33.37 39.77
N GLY A 79 -22.97 32.77 40.49
CA GLY A 79 -22.92 32.72 41.95
C GLY A 79 -22.93 31.32 42.54
N GLY A 80 -21.79 30.89 43.09
CA GLY A 80 -21.70 29.74 44.00
C GLY A 80 -20.46 28.88 43.78
N GLU A 81 -19.45 29.09 44.60
CA GLU A 81 -18.37 28.12 44.80
C GLU A 81 -18.97 26.80 45.32
N GLY A 82 -18.56 25.67 44.73
CA GLY A 82 -19.15 24.35 44.99
C GLY A 82 -20.14 23.84 43.92
N ASN A 83 -20.17 24.47 42.73
CA ASN A 83 -21.13 24.14 41.68
C ASN A 83 -20.77 22.82 40.94
N PRO A 84 -21.62 21.77 40.97
CA PRO A 84 -21.40 20.53 40.22
C PRO A 84 -21.23 20.75 38.70
N LYS A 85 -21.68 21.88 38.17
CA LYS A 85 -21.43 22.27 36.77
C LYS A 85 -19.95 22.59 36.49
N LEU A 86 -19.20 23.10 37.47
CA LEU A 86 -17.75 23.37 37.35
C LEU A 86 -16.96 22.06 37.32
N GLN A 87 -17.34 21.09 38.16
CA GLN A 87 -16.78 19.74 38.13
C GLN A 87 -17.07 19.07 36.79
N ARG A 88 -18.32 19.13 36.30
CA ARG A 88 -18.68 18.60 34.97
C ARG A 88 -17.88 19.26 33.84
N LEU A 89 -17.66 20.58 33.90
CA LEU A 89 -16.85 21.28 32.91
C LEU A 89 -15.38 20.81 32.93
N GLN A 90 -14.81 20.59 34.12
CA GLN A 90 -13.45 20.07 34.26
C GLN A 90 -13.33 18.64 33.73
N GLU A 91 -14.29 17.77 34.03
CA GLU A 91 -14.36 16.39 33.51
C GLU A 91 -14.43 16.37 31.98
N VAL A 92 -15.40 17.06 31.38
CA VAL A 92 -15.57 17.07 29.92
C VAL A 92 -14.37 17.75 29.23
N SER A 93 -13.75 18.76 29.86
CA SER A 93 -12.53 19.38 29.32
C SER A 93 -11.33 18.43 29.35
N LYS A 94 -11.23 17.58 30.38
CA LYS A 94 -10.20 16.54 30.48
C LYS A 94 -10.42 15.45 29.43
N GLU A 95 -11.66 14.96 29.30
CA GLU A 95 -12.04 14.00 28.25
C GLU A 95 -11.72 14.56 26.86
N LEU A 96 -12.08 15.82 26.59
CA LEU A 96 -11.75 16.49 25.32
C LEU A 96 -10.23 16.56 25.08
N ALA A 97 -9.43 16.79 26.10
CA ALA A 97 -7.97 16.82 25.98
C ALA A 97 -7.39 15.43 25.70
N GLU A 98 -7.93 14.38 26.32
CA GLU A 98 -7.56 12.98 26.06
C GLU A 98 -7.91 12.57 24.63
N HIS A 99 -9.16 12.81 24.20
CA HIS A 99 -9.60 12.53 22.83
C HIS A 99 -8.78 13.29 21.77
N LYS A 100 -8.33 14.52 22.05
CA LYS A 100 -7.44 15.27 21.14
C LYS A 100 -6.06 14.62 21.00
N ARG A 101 -5.51 14.09 22.09
CA ARG A 101 -4.23 13.35 22.04
C ARG A 101 -4.39 12.06 21.27
N ASP A 102 -5.50 11.34 21.51
CA ASP A 102 -5.81 10.11 20.79
C ASP A 102 -5.99 10.36 19.29
N LEU A 103 -6.70 11.43 18.91
CA LEU A 103 -6.84 11.83 17.51
C LEU A 103 -5.47 12.06 16.87
N ALA A 104 -4.62 12.89 17.49
CA ALA A 104 -3.30 13.18 16.96
C ALA A 104 -2.43 11.91 16.81
N ALA A 105 -2.54 10.96 17.75
CA ALA A 105 -1.85 9.67 17.64
C ALA A 105 -2.36 8.86 16.45
N ARG A 106 -3.68 8.81 16.23
CA ARG A 106 -4.28 8.11 15.09
C ARG A 106 -3.97 8.78 13.75
N GLU A 107 -3.91 10.11 13.70
CA GLU A 107 -3.48 10.85 12.51
C GLU A 107 -2.04 10.49 12.13
N HIS A 108 -1.15 10.41 13.12
CA HIS A 108 0.23 9.96 12.91
C HIS A 108 0.32 8.50 12.43
N GLU A 109 -0.50 7.60 12.99
CA GLU A 109 -0.60 6.21 12.52
C GLU A 109 -1.09 6.13 11.06
N LEU A 110 -2.11 6.92 10.69
CA LEU A 110 -2.62 7.00 9.33
C LEU A 110 -1.54 7.48 8.37
N GLU A 111 -0.79 8.52 8.73
CA GLU A 111 0.30 9.04 7.91
C GLU A 111 1.41 8.01 7.72
N THR A 112 1.77 7.29 8.78
CA THR A 112 2.72 6.17 8.71
C THR A 112 2.23 5.07 7.76
N LEU A 113 0.94 4.77 7.77
CA LEU A 113 0.34 3.78 6.85
C LEU A 113 0.34 4.28 5.40
N ARG A 114 0.13 5.59 5.16
CA ARG A 114 0.17 6.18 3.82
C ARG A 114 1.55 6.06 3.20
N MET A 115 2.58 6.43 3.95
CA MET A 115 3.97 6.25 3.52
C MET A 115 4.29 4.79 3.20
N LYS A 116 3.84 3.83 4.02
CA LYS A 116 4.02 2.40 3.74
C LYS A 116 3.31 1.96 2.47
N PHE A 117 2.11 2.48 2.22
CA PHE A 117 1.37 2.19 1.00
C PHE A 117 2.10 2.71 -0.25
N GLU A 118 2.66 3.92 -0.19
CA GLU A 118 3.47 4.47 -1.29
C GLU A 118 4.66 3.57 -1.62
N VAL A 119 5.44 3.15 -0.61
CA VAL A 119 6.58 2.23 -0.80
C VAL A 119 6.13 0.91 -1.45
N VAL A 120 5.03 0.32 -0.97
CA VAL A 120 4.52 -0.94 -1.54
C VAL A 120 3.98 -0.74 -2.96
N ALA A 121 3.40 0.42 -3.28
CA ALA A 121 2.97 0.76 -4.63
C ALA A 121 4.16 0.90 -5.59
N GLU A 122 5.24 1.55 -5.17
CA GLU A 122 6.49 1.64 -5.93
C GLU A 122 7.10 0.24 -6.19
N GLU A 123 7.13 -0.62 -5.17
CA GLU A 123 7.61 -2.01 -5.32
C GLU A 123 6.76 -2.80 -6.34
N ARG A 124 5.44 -2.63 -6.31
CA ARG A 124 4.53 -3.26 -7.27
C ARG A 124 4.81 -2.75 -8.70
N ASP A 125 4.96 -1.46 -8.88
CA ASP A 125 5.19 -0.85 -10.20
C ASP A 125 6.55 -1.27 -10.78
N ALA A 126 7.59 -1.34 -9.95
CA ALA A 126 8.90 -1.87 -10.33
C ALA A 126 8.83 -3.35 -10.74
N ALA A 127 8.14 -4.19 -9.96
CA ALA A 127 7.92 -5.59 -10.31
C ALA A 127 7.11 -5.74 -11.61
N GLY A 128 6.15 -4.84 -11.85
CA GLY A 128 5.35 -4.79 -13.06
C GLY A 128 6.19 -4.48 -14.30
N THR A 129 7.11 -3.53 -14.17
CA THR A 129 8.04 -3.15 -15.24
C THR A 129 9.01 -4.30 -15.55
N ALA A 130 9.61 -4.92 -14.52
CA ALA A 130 10.50 -6.07 -14.71
C ALA A 130 9.79 -7.26 -15.40
N ALA A 131 8.54 -7.54 -15.04
CA ALA A 131 7.75 -8.58 -15.70
C ALA A 131 7.43 -8.24 -17.16
N ALA A 132 7.20 -6.96 -17.48
CA ALA A 132 6.96 -6.51 -18.85
C ALA A 132 8.23 -6.60 -19.72
N GLU A 133 9.39 -6.22 -19.17
CA GLU A 133 10.69 -6.32 -19.84
C GLU A 133 11.05 -7.76 -20.17
N LEU A 134 11.00 -8.67 -19.17
CA LEU A 134 11.27 -10.10 -19.37
C LEU A 134 10.32 -10.74 -20.39
N ARG A 135 9.06 -10.29 -20.42
CA ARG A 135 8.11 -10.73 -21.45
C ARG A 135 8.55 -10.28 -22.84
N GLY A 136 8.95 -9.02 -22.99
CA GLY A 136 9.46 -8.48 -24.25
C GLY A 136 10.71 -9.22 -24.74
N GLU A 137 11.66 -9.49 -23.84
CA GLU A 137 12.86 -10.27 -24.13
C GLU A 137 12.52 -11.70 -24.58
N LEU A 138 11.61 -12.37 -23.88
CA LEU A 138 11.15 -13.71 -24.23
C LEU A 138 10.47 -13.73 -25.61
N GLU A 139 9.63 -12.74 -25.92
CA GLU A 139 8.96 -12.62 -27.22
C GLU A 139 9.98 -12.37 -28.34
N ALA A 140 10.98 -11.52 -28.12
CA ALA A 140 12.07 -11.26 -29.05
C ALA A 140 12.93 -12.51 -29.30
N ALA A 141 13.33 -13.22 -28.24
CA ALA A 141 14.11 -14.44 -28.33
C ALA A 141 13.35 -15.55 -29.10
N ARG A 142 12.03 -15.71 -28.83
CA ARG A 142 11.18 -16.65 -29.57
C ARG A 142 11.09 -16.30 -31.05
N LYS A 143 11.00 -15.01 -31.38
CA LYS A 143 11.00 -14.56 -32.78
C LYS A 143 12.32 -14.88 -33.47
N SER A 144 13.45 -14.58 -32.82
CA SER A 144 14.78 -14.88 -33.34
C SER A 144 14.98 -16.37 -33.59
N LEU A 145 14.55 -17.23 -32.67
CA LEU A 145 14.64 -18.69 -32.85
C LEU A 145 13.84 -19.15 -34.08
N ARG A 146 12.59 -18.69 -34.23
CA ARG A 146 11.77 -19.03 -35.41
C ARG A 146 12.40 -18.56 -36.71
N GLU A 147 12.99 -17.36 -36.74
CA GLU A 147 13.69 -16.84 -37.92
C GLU A 147 14.91 -17.68 -38.27
N ALA A 148 15.67 -18.15 -37.27
CA ALA A 148 16.81 -19.03 -37.47
C ALA A 148 16.38 -20.42 -38.00
N GLU A 149 15.34 -21.01 -37.41
CA GLU A 149 14.76 -22.28 -37.86
C GLU A 149 14.28 -22.20 -39.31
N THR A 150 13.62 -21.10 -39.69
CA THR A 150 13.11 -20.90 -41.06
C THR A 150 14.24 -20.77 -42.09
N ARG A 151 15.41 -20.23 -41.71
CA ARG A 151 16.58 -20.13 -42.60
C ARG A 151 17.31 -21.46 -42.81
N LEU A 152 17.07 -22.45 -41.93
CA LEU A 152 17.70 -23.77 -41.99
C LEU A 152 16.88 -24.79 -42.78
N LEU A 153 15.65 -24.46 -43.16
CA LEU A 153 14.73 -25.26 -43.97
C LEU A 153 14.75 -24.84 -45.45
#